data_AF-A0A1I2JXP3-F1
#
_entry.id   AF-A0A1I2JXP3-F1
#
_cell.length_a   1.000
_cell.length_b   1.000
_cell.length_c   1.000
_cell.angle_alpha   90.00
_cell.angle_beta   90.00
_cell.angle_gamma   90.00
#
_symmetry.space_group_name_H-M   'P 1'
#
loop_
_entity.id
_entity.type
_entity.pdbx_description
1 polymer ?
#
loop_
_entity_poly.entity_id
_entity_poly.type
_entity_poly.pdbx_seq_one_letter_code
_entity_poly.pdbx_strand_id
1 'polypeptide(L)'
;MLRRIGHRLRRLVAADPAGGAASERHVRLTAELPVGQAAPLWRVQLEWVSTPQADGERLHLRAHVQTNFASALRPALASAATPHPALASGSRALAPNLAAHLGGLIQRAASRALAAPGIRMLAEPLLRLDLNTWIEIQASTASLAAGSHGLLPQAERLAQLGIVPRRAGEQPVAESWAGEAADGFAQVSVIQIDKHHLPEGLQRRLGDRPFSLAATIVNTAQEK
;
A
#
# COMPACT_ATOMS: atom_id res chain seq x y z
N MET A 1 -6.32 15.75 25.53
CA MET A 1 -6.87 14.44 25.09
C MET A 1 -6.01 13.67 24.07
N LEU A 2 -4.94 14.25 23.48
CA LEU A 2 -4.08 13.61 22.47
C LEU A 2 -3.09 12.55 23.00
N ARG A 3 -2.86 12.47 24.32
CA ARG A 3 -1.87 11.55 24.92
C ARG A 3 -2.36 10.10 25.11
N ARG A 4 -3.67 9.81 24.99
CA ARG A 4 -4.21 8.45 25.20
C ARG A 4 -4.16 7.54 23.97
N ILE A 5 -4.01 8.10 22.76
CA ILE A 5 -3.97 7.33 21.50
C ILE A 5 -2.59 6.68 21.30
N GLY A 6 -1.50 7.36 21.69
CA GLY A 6 -0.13 6.83 21.58
C GLY A 6 0.13 5.56 22.41
N HIS A 7 -0.54 5.41 23.55
CA HIS A 7 -0.38 4.22 24.40
C HIS A 7 -1.13 2.98 23.89
N ARG A 8 -2.17 3.13 23.07
CA ARG A 8 -2.87 1.99 22.45
C ARG A 8 -2.14 1.47 21.20
N LEU A 9 -1.52 2.34 20.42
CA LEU A 9 -0.65 1.93 19.31
C LEU A 9 0.62 1.23 19.81
N ARG A 10 1.20 1.67 20.94
CA ARG A 10 2.34 0.98 21.56
C ARG A 10 2.00 -0.40 22.12
N ARG A 11 0.75 -0.66 22.51
CA ARG A 11 0.30 -1.98 22.99
C ARG A 11 0.01 -2.98 21.86
N LEU A 12 -0.21 -2.52 20.63
CA LEU A 12 -0.28 -3.40 19.45
C LEU A 12 1.11 -3.74 18.89
N VAL A 13 2.13 -2.95 19.27
CA VAL A 13 3.55 -3.17 18.91
C VAL A 13 4.32 -3.90 20.01
N ALA A 14 3.77 -4.00 21.23
CA ALA A 14 4.42 -4.65 22.36
C ALA A 14 3.89 -6.08 22.58
N ALA A 15 4.63 -7.03 22.00
CA ALA A 15 4.94 -8.35 22.52
C ALA A 15 3.80 -9.34 22.76
N ASP A 16 3.82 -10.42 21.99
CA ASP A 16 3.72 -11.76 22.54
C ASP A 16 5.16 -12.24 22.87
N PRO A 17 5.57 -12.33 24.15
CA PRO A 17 6.83 -12.95 24.53
C PRO A 17 6.53 -14.34 25.10
N ALA A 18 6.38 -15.33 24.23
CA ALA A 18 6.34 -16.73 24.64
C ALA A 18 7.01 -17.64 23.61
N GLY A 19 8.14 -18.24 24.02
CA GLY A 19 8.66 -19.49 23.43
C GLY A 19 9.82 -19.32 22.43
N GLY A 20 10.99 -19.85 22.79
CA GLY A 20 12.23 -19.80 22.02
C GLY A 20 12.28 -20.67 20.75
N ALA A 21 13.42 -20.51 20.05
CA ALA A 21 13.87 -21.07 18.77
C ALA A 21 13.49 -20.24 17.53
N ALA A 22 14.43 -19.41 17.06
CA ALA A 22 14.58 -18.85 15.70
C ALA A 22 13.31 -18.83 14.82
N SER A 23 12.24 -18.22 15.32
CA SER A 23 10.91 -18.33 14.71
C SER A 23 10.69 -17.16 13.77
N GLU A 24 10.20 -17.47 12.57
CA GLU A 24 9.74 -16.49 11.59
C GLU A 24 8.72 -15.54 12.22
N ARG A 25 8.94 -14.23 12.08
CA ARG A 25 8.03 -13.20 12.60
C ARG A 25 7.17 -12.66 11.47
N HIS A 26 5.88 -12.96 11.52
CA HIS A 26 4.91 -12.51 10.54
C HIS A 26 3.91 -11.54 11.19
N VAL A 27 3.78 -10.34 10.64
CA VAL A 27 2.78 -9.34 11.03
C VAL A 27 1.96 -8.93 9.80
N ARG A 28 0.64 -9.01 9.91
CA ARG A 28 -0.29 -8.54 8.86
C ARG A 28 -1.25 -7.49 9.42
N LEU A 29 -1.35 -6.36 8.71
CA LEU A 29 -2.25 -5.26 9.02
C LEU A 29 -3.15 -4.99 7.80
N THR A 30 -4.42 -4.74 8.03
CA THR A 30 -5.36 -4.33 6.99
C THR A 30 -6.22 -3.19 7.51
N ALA A 31 -6.31 -2.13 6.72
CA ALA A 31 -7.14 -0.96 6.97
C ALA A 31 -7.98 -0.66 5.74
N GLU A 32 -9.26 -0.36 5.92
CA GLU A 32 -10.18 -0.07 4.83
C GLU A 32 -11.11 1.08 5.20
N LEU A 33 -11.45 1.90 4.20
CA LEU A 33 -12.42 2.98 4.31
C LEU A 33 -13.64 2.62 3.45
N PRO A 34 -14.75 2.16 4.06
CA PRO A 34 -15.96 1.80 3.31
C PRO A 34 -16.71 3.05 2.83
N VAL A 35 -17.29 2.98 1.62
CA VAL A 35 -18.27 3.96 1.13
C VAL A 35 -19.44 3.20 0.50
N GLY A 36 -20.63 3.35 1.09
CA GLY A 36 -21.84 2.65 0.62
C GLY A 36 -21.76 1.13 0.76
N GLN A 37 -22.39 0.39 -0.16
CA GLN A 37 -22.52 -1.08 -0.13
C GLN A 37 -21.65 -1.83 -1.16
N ALA A 38 -21.00 -1.14 -2.11
CA ALA A 38 -20.46 -1.79 -3.31
C ALA A 38 -18.94 -2.09 -3.28
N ALA A 39 -18.10 -1.18 -2.75
CA ALA A 39 -16.64 -1.38 -2.63
C ALA A 39 -16.03 -0.39 -1.63
N PRO A 40 -14.92 -0.73 -0.94
CA PRO A 40 -14.21 0.24 -0.11
C PRO A 40 -13.60 1.32 -1.01
N LEU A 41 -13.71 2.58 -0.59
CA LEU A 41 -13.09 3.72 -1.28
C LEU A 41 -11.57 3.57 -1.35
N TRP A 42 -11.01 3.05 -0.27
CA TRP A 42 -9.59 2.87 -0.09
C TRP A 42 -9.32 1.65 0.78
N ARG A 43 -8.27 0.90 0.44
CA ARG A 43 -7.81 -0.27 1.19
C ARG A 43 -6.30 -0.29 1.22
N VAL A 44 -5.74 -0.55 2.41
CA VAL A 44 -4.32 -0.80 2.60
C VAL A 44 -4.11 -2.12 3.30
N GLN A 45 -3.29 -2.95 2.71
CA GLN A 45 -2.81 -4.21 3.29
C GLN A 45 -1.31 -4.09 3.45
N LEU A 46 -0.80 -4.45 4.62
CA LEU A 46 0.61 -4.49 4.93
C LEU A 46 0.93 -5.87 5.50
N GLU A 47 1.94 -6.52 4.95
CA GLU A 47 2.45 -7.81 5.38
C GLU A 47 3.96 -7.66 5.57
N TRP A 48 4.42 -8.06 6.75
CA TRP A 48 5.83 -8.06 7.12
C TRP A 48 6.20 -9.45 7.56
N VAL A 49 7.26 -9.99 6.98
CA VAL A 49 7.84 -11.28 7.35
C VAL A 49 9.34 -11.09 7.60
N SER A 50 9.82 -11.55 8.76
CA SER A 50 11.23 -11.60 9.11
C SER A 50 11.63 -13.07 9.32
N THR A 51 12.65 -13.49 8.58
CA THR A 51 13.18 -14.85 8.58
C THR A 51 14.65 -14.82 8.99
N PRO A 52 15.05 -15.52 10.06
CA PRO A 52 16.45 -15.67 10.39
C PRO A 52 17.16 -16.53 9.34
N GLN A 53 18.40 -16.18 9.00
CA GLN A 53 19.30 -16.94 8.14
C GLN A 53 20.59 -17.27 8.90
N ALA A 54 21.38 -18.20 8.38
CA ALA A 54 22.56 -18.73 9.08
C ALA A 54 23.59 -17.64 9.48
N ASP A 55 23.70 -16.57 8.69
CA ASP A 55 24.65 -15.48 8.83
C ASP A 55 23.99 -14.08 8.86
N GLY A 56 22.67 -14.02 9.03
CA GLY A 56 21.94 -12.75 9.03
C GLY A 56 20.43 -12.90 9.17
N GLU A 57 19.70 -11.87 8.76
CA GLU A 57 18.24 -11.84 8.74
C GLU A 57 17.76 -11.42 7.36
N ARG A 58 16.65 -12.01 6.90
CA ARG A 58 15.94 -11.56 5.71
C ARG A 58 14.58 -11.02 6.11
N LEU A 59 14.30 -9.82 5.66
CA LEU A 59 13.06 -9.10 5.85
C LEU A 59 12.35 -8.99 4.52
N HIS A 60 11.05 -9.27 4.51
CA HIS A 60 10.17 -9.12 3.38
C HIS A 60 8.95 -8.30 3.82
N LEU A 61 8.75 -7.16 3.17
CA LEU A 61 7.63 -6.27 3.37
C LEU A 61 6.82 -6.21 2.08
N ARG A 62 5.53 -6.49 2.16
CA ARG A 62 4.57 -6.31 1.07
C ARG A 62 3.51 -5.31 1.53
N ALA A 63 3.30 -4.26 0.75
CA ALA A 63 2.20 -3.34 0.91
C ALA A 63 1.36 -3.34 -0.37
N HIS A 64 0.04 -3.30 -0.19
CA HIS A 64 -0.91 -3.17 -1.27
C HIS A 64 -1.87 -2.04 -0.91
N VAL A 65 -1.89 -1.00 -1.75
CA VAL A 65 -2.72 0.18 -1.61
C VAL A 65 -3.66 0.20 -2.80
N GLN A 66 -4.96 0.23 -2.53
CA GLN A 66 -6.00 0.31 -3.55
C GLN A 66 -6.89 1.51 -3.28
N THR A 67 -7.23 2.23 -4.33
CA THR A 67 -8.23 3.30 -4.35
C THR A 67 -9.24 3.01 -5.44
N ASN A 68 -10.51 3.08 -5.08
CA ASN A 68 -11.65 2.81 -5.95
C ASN A 68 -12.44 4.12 -6.16
N PHE A 69 -11.76 5.20 -6.53
CA PHE A 69 -12.38 6.52 -6.60
C PHE A 69 -13.42 6.59 -7.72
N ALA A 70 -13.09 6.09 -8.91
CA ALA A 70 -14.01 6.09 -10.04
C ALA A 70 -15.19 5.15 -9.78
N SER A 71 -14.92 3.93 -9.34
CA SER A 71 -15.96 2.91 -9.14
C SER A 71 -16.83 3.11 -7.88
N ALA A 72 -16.30 3.69 -6.79
CA ALA A 72 -17.09 3.89 -5.57
C ALA A 72 -17.72 5.29 -5.45
N LEU A 73 -17.02 6.37 -5.85
CA LEU A 73 -17.54 7.74 -5.66
C LEU A 73 -18.42 8.23 -6.80
N ARG A 74 -18.13 7.94 -8.09
CA ARG A 74 -18.98 8.39 -9.20
C ARG A 74 -20.45 7.95 -9.05
N PRO A 75 -20.77 6.66 -8.82
CA PRO A 75 -22.16 6.23 -8.66
C PRO A 75 -22.79 6.77 -7.36
N ALA A 76 -22.01 6.95 -6.29
CA ALA A 76 -22.50 7.54 -5.05
C ALA A 76 -22.83 9.03 -5.22
N LEU A 77 -22.02 9.80 -5.95
CA LEU A 77 -22.29 11.20 -6.25
C LEU A 77 -23.47 11.36 -7.22
N ALA A 78 -23.58 10.50 -8.24
CA ALA A 78 -24.72 10.47 -9.15
C ALA A 78 -26.04 10.15 -8.41
N SER A 79 -26.02 9.18 -7.49
CA SER A 79 -27.18 8.83 -6.66
C SER A 79 -27.59 9.93 -5.67
N ALA A 80 -26.68 10.82 -5.29
CA ALA A 80 -26.97 11.96 -4.42
C ALA A 80 -27.65 13.13 -5.16
N ALA A 81 -27.56 13.16 -6.49
CA ALA A 81 -28.22 14.16 -7.34
C ALA A 81 -29.70 13.83 -7.60
N THR A 82 -30.12 12.58 -7.36
CA THR A 82 -31.54 12.22 -7.30
C THR A 82 -32.10 12.61 -5.94
N PRO A 83 -33.08 13.53 -5.87
CA PRO A 83 -33.76 13.84 -4.61
C PRO A 83 -34.53 12.60 -4.18
N HIS A 84 -34.03 11.89 -3.16
CA HIS A 84 -34.84 10.89 -2.49
C HIS A 84 -36.04 11.61 -1.86
N PRO A 85 -37.28 11.25 -2.21
CA PRO A 85 -38.43 11.74 -1.47
C PRO A 85 -38.25 11.32 -0.01
N ALA A 86 -38.42 12.28 0.90
CA ALA A 86 -38.36 12.03 2.33
C ALA A 86 -39.25 10.83 2.68
N LEU A 87 -38.66 9.81 3.28
CA LEU A 87 -39.37 8.60 3.70
C LEU A 87 -40.51 8.98 4.65
N ALA A 88 -41.73 8.64 4.24
CA ALA A 88 -42.90 8.59 5.10
C ALA A 88 -42.62 7.68 6.31
N SER A 89 -43.07 8.12 7.48
CA SER A 89 -43.12 7.33 8.72
C SER A 89 -43.76 5.97 8.47
N GLY A 90 -43.01 4.88 8.68
CA GLY A 90 -43.60 3.56 8.69
C GLY A 90 -42.60 2.41 8.80
N SER A 91 -42.64 1.75 9.96
CA SER A 91 -42.22 0.36 10.22
C SER A 91 -40.74 0.06 10.52
N ARG A 92 -40.59 -0.65 11.66
CA ARG A 92 -39.37 -1.19 12.25
C ARG A 92 -38.75 -2.28 11.37
N ALA A 93 -37.48 -2.11 11.02
CA ALA A 93 -36.55 -3.21 10.80
C ALA A 93 -35.18 -2.84 11.39
N LEU A 94 -34.73 -3.63 12.37
CA LEU A 94 -33.47 -3.46 13.07
C LEU A 94 -32.31 -4.07 12.24
N ALA A 95 -31.23 -3.29 12.11
CA ALA A 95 -29.89 -3.63 11.61
C ALA A 95 -29.74 -3.93 10.10
N PRO A 96 -29.29 -2.92 9.31
CA PRO A 96 -27.88 -2.85 8.88
C PRO A 96 -27.30 -1.40 8.89
N ASN A 97 -27.67 -0.60 9.88
CA ASN A 97 -27.58 0.86 9.76
C ASN A 97 -26.21 1.52 9.98
N LEU A 98 -25.21 0.88 10.59
CA LEU A 98 -23.94 1.57 10.90
C LEU A 98 -23.09 1.86 9.65
N ALA A 99 -22.98 0.91 8.73
CA ALA A 99 -22.29 1.12 7.45
C ALA A 99 -23.05 2.14 6.57
N ALA A 100 -24.38 2.09 6.58
CA ALA A 100 -25.23 3.04 5.86
C ALA A 100 -25.13 4.48 6.41
N HIS A 101 -25.05 4.64 7.74
CA HIS A 101 -24.93 5.95 8.40
C HIS A 101 -23.54 6.57 8.21
N LEU A 102 -22.47 5.77 8.30
CA LEU A 102 -21.11 6.25 8.01
C LEU A 102 -20.93 6.58 6.52
N GLY A 103 -21.48 5.75 5.63
CA GLY A 103 -21.50 6.00 4.20
C GLY A 103 -22.17 7.34 3.85
N GLY A 104 -23.36 7.60 4.40
CA GLY A 104 -24.09 8.86 4.16
C GLY A 104 -23.37 10.11 4.68
N LEU A 105 -22.64 10.03 5.80
CA LEU A 105 -21.85 11.15 6.32
C LEU A 105 -20.60 11.42 5.46
N ILE A 106 -19.87 10.37 5.07
CA ILE A 106 -18.72 10.48 4.17
C ILE A 106 -19.16 11.03 2.81
N GLN A 107 -20.31 10.59 2.30
CA GLN A 107 -20.86 11.03 1.02
C GLN A 107 -21.28 12.51 1.02
N ARG A 108 -21.87 13.01 2.13
CA ARG A 108 -22.20 14.44 2.30
C ARG A 108 -20.95 15.30 2.48
N ALA A 109 -19.94 14.80 3.19
CA ALA A 109 -18.67 15.51 3.35
C ALA A 109 -17.92 15.58 2.01
N ALA A 110 -17.90 14.48 1.25
CA ALA A 110 -17.28 14.41 -0.07
C ALA A 110 -18.00 15.31 -1.09
N SER A 111 -19.34 15.27 -1.14
CA SER A 111 -20.10 16.14 -2.06
C SER A 111 -19.92 17.62 -1.75
N ARG A 112 -19.84 17.98 -0.46
CA ARG A 112 -19.58 19.36 -0.02
C ARG A 112 -18.15 19.80 -0.28
N ALA A 113 -17.17 18.91 -0.12
CA ALA A 113 -15.77 19.19 -0.46
C ALA A 113 -15.57 19.35 -1.98
N LEU A 114 -16.22 18.51 -2.79
CA LEU A 114 -16.17 18.57 -4.26
C LEU A 114 -16.99 19.73 -4.85
N ALA A 115 -17.87 20.36 -4.06
CA ALA A 115 -18.54 21.59 -4.46
C ALA A 115 -17.58 22.81 -4.47
N ALA A 116 -16.42 22.72 -3.82
CA ALA A 116 -15.41 23.77 -3.87
C ALA A 116 -14.60 23.66 -5.18
N PRO A 117 -14.57 24.70 -6.05
CA PRO A 117 -13.94 24.61 -7.37
C PRO A 117 -12.45 24.27 -7.35
N GLY A 118 -11.70 24.71 -6.34
CA GLY A 118 -10.28 24.36 -6.19
C GLY A 118 -10.03 22.89 -5.82
N ILE A 119 -10.90 22.30 -4.99
CA ILE A 119 -10.82 20.87 -4.63
C ILE A 119 -11.27 20.02 -5.82
N ARG A 120 -12.32 20.46 -6.52
CA ARG A 120 -12.81 19.80 -7.72
C ARG A 120 -11.74 19.68 -8.80
N MET A 121 -11.01 20.76 -9.11
CA MET A 121 -9.96 20.74 -10.12
C MET A 121 -8.86 19.70 -9.84
N LEU A 122 -8.50 19.51 -8.56
CA LEU A 122 -7.49 18.53 -8.15
C LEU A 122 -8.05 17.10 -8.03
N ALA A 123 -9.32 16.97 -7.65
CA ALA A 123 -9.96 15.67 -7.43
C ALA A 123 -10.51 15.07 -8.74
N GLU A 124 -10.95 15.87 -9.70
CA GLU A 124 -11.55 15.42 -10.96
C GLU A 124 -10.68 14.45 -11.79
N PRO A 125 -9.35 14.61 -11.90
CA PRO A 125 -8.51 13.57 -12.52
C PRO A 125 -8.42 12.28 -11.67
N LEU A 126 -8.40 12.39 -10.34
CA LEU A 126 -8.34 11.23 -9.44
C LEU A 126 -9.67 10.46 -9.39
N LEU A 127 -10.80 11.14 -9.57
CA LEU A 127 -12.14 10.55 -9.62
C LEU A 127 -12.42 9.78 -10.91
N ARG A 128 -11.52 9.85 -11.91
CA ARG A 128 -11.61 9.08 -13.15
C ARG A 128 -10.85 7.77 -13.08
N LEU A 129 -9.96 7.63 -12.10
CA LEU A 129 -9.03 6.52 -12.02
C LEU A 129 -9.26 5.69 -10.76
N ASP A 130 -9.26 4.38 -10.96
CA ASP A 130 -9.02 3.43 -9.88
C ASP A 130 -7.53 3.09 -9.87
N LEU A 131 -6.83 3.42 -8.77
CA LEU A 131 -5.39 3.19 -8.62
C LEU A 131 -5.14 1.95 -7.76
N ASN A 132 -4.25 1.07 -8.21
CA ASN A 132 -3.73 -0.04 -7.41
C ASN A 132 -2.20 0.00 -7.42
N THR A 133 -1.62 0.04 -6.22
CA THR A 133 -0.18 0.11 -5.99
C THR A 133 0.25 -1.07 -5.13
N TRP A 134 1.17 -1.88 -5.66
CA TRP A 134 1.87 -2.94 -4.95
C TRP A 134 3.29 -2.49 -4.68
N ILE A 135 3.74 -2.65 -3.44
CA ILE A 135 5.10 -2.33 -3.02
C ILE A 135 5.64 -3.58 -2.35
N GLU A 136 6.69 -4.16 -2.89
CA GLU A 136 7.42 -5.26 -2.28
C GLU A 136 8.84 -4.82 -2.01
N ILE A 137 9.28 -4.94 -0.76
CA ILE A 137 10.63 -4.60 -0.31
C ILE A 137 11.21 -5.82 0.34
N GLN A 138 12.41 -6.20 -0.08
CA GLN A 138 13.20 -7.24 0.55
C GLN A 138 14.53 -6.64 0.99
N ALA A 139 14.90 -6.90 2.23
CA ALA A 139 16.19 -6.51 2.77
C ALA A 139 16.85 -7.72 3.42
N SER A 140 18.16 -7.79 3.37
CA SER A 140 18.90 -8.85 4.03
C SER A 140 20.20 -8.32 4.62
N THR A 141 20.54 -8.86 5.78
CA THR A 141 21.85 -8.71 6.43
C THR A 141 22.69 -9.99 6.35
N ALA A 142 22.25 -10.98 5.57
CA ALA A 142 23.01 -12.17 5.24
C ALA A 142 23.95 -11.89 4.06
N SER A 143 24.99 -12.71 3.92
CA SER A 143 25.91 -12.63 2.79
C SER A 143 25.23 -13.18 1.53
N LEU A 144 24.99 -12.31 0.55
CA LEU A 144 24.33 -12.67 -0.70
C LEU A 144 25.32 -12.61 -1.86
N ALA A 145 25.51 -13.72 -2.57
CA ALA A 145 26.41 -13.79 -3.72
C ALA A 145 26.05 -12.81 -4.85
N ALA A 146 24.75 -12.51 -5.01
CA ALA A 146 24.24 -11.56 -6.01
C ALA A 146 23.86 -10.19 -5.42
N GLY A 147 24.19 -9.92 -4.15
CA GLY A 147 23.80 -8.69 -3.44
C GLY A 147 22.29 -8.43 -3.48
N SER A 148 21.93 -7.16 -3.59
CA SER A 148 20.55 -6.69 -3.72
C SER A 148 19.81 -7.28 -4.93
N HIS A 149 20.50 -7.61 -6.02
CA HIS A 149 19.86 -8.22 -7.18
C HIS A 149 19.25 -9.60 -6.88
N GLY A 150 19.87 -10.37 -5.96
CA GLY A 150 19.32 -11.64 -5.49
C GLY A 150 18.06 -11.51 -4.63
N LEU A 151 17.71 -10.28 -4.23
CA LEU A 151 16.51 -9.97 -3.44
C LEU A 151 15.36 -9.44 -4.28
N LEU A 152 15.52 -9.32 -5.61
CA LEU A 152 14.49 -8.76 -6.48
C LEU A 152 13.16 -9.53 -6.32
N PRO A 153 12.10 -8.87 -5.81
CA PRO A 153 10.80 -9.48 -5.71
C PRO A 153 10.26 -9.81 -7.10
N GLN A 154 9.74 -11.03 -7.26
CA GLN A 154 9.08 -11.48 -8.51
C GLN A 154 9.96 -11.39 -9.77
N ALA A 155 11.28 -11.58 -9.63
CA ALA A 155 12.24 -11.48 -10.75
C ALA A 155 11.82 -12.29 -12.00
N GLU A 156 11.26 -13.49 -11.82
CA GLU A 156 10.76 -14.31 -12.94
C GLU A 156 9.60 -13.64 -13.69
N ARG A 157 8.66 -13.02 -12.96
CA ARG A 157 7.53 -12.30 -13.58
C ARG A 157 7.99 -11.03 -14.28
N LEU A 158 8.96 -10.32 -13.71
CA LEU A 158 9.59 -9.17 -14.38
C LEU A 158 10.23 -9.61 -15.70
N ALA A 159 10.99 -10.71 -15.69
CA ALA A 159 11.61 -11.25 -16.91
C ALA A 159 10.58 -11.67 -17.96
N GLN A 160 9.44 -12.26 -17.56
CA GLN A 160 8.32 -12.58 -18.47
C GLN A 160 7.73 -11.33 -19.15
N LEU A 161 7.80 -10.18 -18.49
CA LEU A 161 7.38 -8.88 -19.04
C LEU A 161 8.48 -8.19 -19.86
N GLY A 162 9.62 -8.86 -20.09
CA GLY A 162 10.79 -8.25 -20.75
C GLY A 162 11.52 -7.22 -19.88
N ILE A 163 11.19 -7.14 -18.59
CA ILE A 163 11.81 -6.22 -17.63
C ILE A 163 13.00 -6.94 -16.99
N VAL A 164 14.21 -6.50 -17.35
CA VAL A 164 15.47 -7.03 -16.79
C VAL A 164 16.22 -5.88 -16.13
N PRO A 165 16.02 -5.66 -14.82
CA PRO A 165 16.71 -4.59 -14.09
C PRO A 165 18.22 -4.83 -14.09
N ARG A 166 19.01 -3.76 -14.24
CA ARG A 166 20.46 -3.85 -14.10
C ARG A 166 20.84 -4.22 -12.67
N ARG A 167 21.96 -4.91 -12.51
CA ARG A 167 22.52 -5.19 -11.18
C ARG A 167 23.08 -3.90 -10.58
N ALA A 168 22.87 -3.70 -9.28
CA ALA A 168 23.54 -2.63 -8.56
C ALA A 168 25.06 -2.87 -8.56
N GLY A 169 25.81 -1.83 -8.92
CA GLY A 169 27.28 -1.85 -9.03
C GLY A 169 27.87 -0.89 -8.01
N GLU A 170 28.64 0.10 -8.48
CA GLU A 170 29.15 1.20 -7.63
C GLU A 170 28.07 2.23 -7.23
N GLN A 171 26.94 2.24 -7.93
CA GLN A 171 25.82 3.14 -7.68
C GLN A 171 24.54 2.34 -7.42
N PRO A 172 23.62 2.87 -6.57
CA PRO A 172 22.31 2.28 -6.41
C PRO A 172 21.54 2.35 -7.73
N VAL A 173 20.70 1.35 -7.98
CA VAL A 173 19.87 1.28 -9.18
C VAL A 173 18.46 1.72 -8.83
N ALA A 174 17.90 2.60 -9.65
CA ALA A 174 16.48 2.94 -9.67
C ALA A 174 16.04 3.01 -11.13
N GLU A 175 15.22 2.06 -11.55
CA GLU A 175 14.75 1.93 -12.93
C GLU A 175 13.23 1.84 -12.96
N SER A 176 12.62 2.39 -14.01
CA SER A 176 11.17 2.38 -14.18
C SER A 176 10.79 2.09 -15.62
N TRP A 177 9.74 1.29 -15.77
CA TRP A 177 9.10 0.94 -17.02
C TRP A 177 7.64 1.33 -16.91
N ALA A 178 7.08 1.87 -17.98
CA ALA A 178 5.66 2.18 -18.05
C ALA A 178 5.11 1.73 -19.40
N GLY A 179 3.83 1.35 -19.40
CA GLY A 179 3.11 0.95 -20.60
C GLY A 179 1.63 1.30 -20.47
N GLU A 180 1.01 1.57 -21.61
CA GLU A 180 -0.44 1.79 -21.71
C GLU A 180 -1.16 0.44 -21.79
N ALA A 181 -2.36 0.40 -21.21
CA ALA A 181 -3.32 -0.67 -21.34
C ALA A 181 -4.60 -0.12 -21.98
N ALA A 182 -5.48 -1.00 -22.46
CA ALA A 182 -6.72 -0.58 -23.15
C ALA A 182 -7.61 0.37 -22.31
N ASP A 183 -7.56 0.26 -20.99
CA ASP A 183 -8.32 1.09 -20.05
C ASP A 183 -7.43 1.80 -19.02
N GLY A 184 -6.16 2.10 -19.32
CA GLY A 184 -5.32 2.88 -18.41
C GLY A 184 -3.81 2.69 -18.60
N PHE A 185 -3.05 2.64 -17.51
CA PHE A 185 -1.60 2.46 -17.57
C PHE A 185 -1.08 1.56 -16.44
N ALA A 186 0.08 0.96 -16.70
CA ALA A 186 0.87 0.24 -15.72
C ALA A 186 2.28 0.82 -15.67
N GLN A 187 2.83 0.93 -14.46
CA GLN A 187 4.20 1.33 -14.21
C GLN A 187 4.83 0.34 -13.24
N VAL A 188 6.03 -0.11 -13.55
CA VAL A 188 6.86 -0.93 -12.68
C VAL A 188 8.14 -0.15 -12.38
N SER A 189 8.51 -0.07 -11.12
CA SER A 189 9.75 0.58 -10.69
C SER A 189 10.53 -0.38 -9.80
N VAL A 190 11.83 -0.49 -10.04
CA VAL A 190 12.73 -1.35 -9.28
C VAL A 190 13.83 -0.50 -8.67
N ILE A 191 14.11 -0.75 -7.39
CA ILE A 191 15.17 -0.10 -6.63
C ILE A 191 16.08 -1.17 -6.06
N GLN A 192 17.40 -0.98 -6.15
CA GLN A 192 18.40 -1.87 -5.56
C GLN A 192 19.47 -1.03 -4.87
N ILE A 193 19.74 -1.38 -3.61
CA ILE A 193 20.67 -0.68 -2.72
C ILE A 193 21.49 -1.74 -2.00
N ASP A 194 22.81 -1.54 -1.93
CA ASP A 194 23.74 -2.39 -1.20
C ASP A 194 24.41 -1.53 -0.13
N LYS A 195 25.11 -2.17 0.81
CA LYS A 195 25.68 -1.50 1.98
C LYS A 195 26.52 -0.27 1.63
N HIS A 196 27.38 -0.35 0.61
CA HIS A 196 28.27 0.74 0.20
C HIS A 196 27.52 1.92 -0.41
N HIS A 197 26.27 1.73 -0.85
CA HIS A 197 25.38 2.82 -1.30
C HIS A 197 24.73 3.58 -0.13
N LEU A 198 24.80 3.07 1.10
CA LEU A 198 24.19 3.73 2.25
C LEU A 198 24.99 4.96 2.68
N PRO A 199 24.37 5.95 3.33
CA PRO A 199 25.11 7.02 4.02
C PRO A 199 26.13 6.46 5.03
N GLU A 200 27.30 7.08 5.13
CA GLU A 200 28.41 6.62 5.99
C GLU A 200 27.99 6.33 7.44
N GLY A 201 27.08 7.13 7.99
CA GLY A 201 26.56 6.93 9.35
C GLY A 201 25.83 5.59 9.51
N LEU A 202 25.09 5.16 8.49
CA LEU A 202 24.43 3.84 8.49
C LEU A 202 25.44 2.73 8.23
N GLN A 203 26.40 2.92 7.33
CA GLN A 203 27.48 1.96 7.09
C GLN A 203 28.23 1.65 8.39
N ARG A 204 28.63 2.70 9.14
CA ARG A 204 29.30 2.56 10.44
C ARG A 204 28.46 1.83 11.47
N ARG A 205 27.13 2.07 11.51
CA ARG A 205 26.21 1.38 12.43
C ARG A 205 26.02 -0.10 12.08
N LEU A 206 26.11 -0.46 10.81
CA LEU A 206 26.07 -1.85 10.36
C LEU A 206 27.38 -2.58 10.69
N GLY A 207 28.50 -1.87 10.81
CA GLY A 207 29.80 -2.44 11.13
C GLY A 207 30.26 -3.33 9.98
N ASP A 208 30.66 -4.57 10.26
CA ASP A 208 31.07 -5.54 9.23
C ASP A 208 29.89 -6.32 8.62
N ARG A 209 28.68 -6.18 9.17
CA ARG A 209 27.51 -6.92 8.67
C ARG A 209 27.21 -6.56 7.21
N PRO A 210 26.97 -7.53 6.32
CA PRO A 210 26.52 -7.22 4.98
C PRO A 210 25.11 -6.59 5.02
N PHE A 211 24.76 -5.89 3.96
CA PHE A 211 23.43 -5.34 3.80
C PHE A 211 23.11 -5.21 2.32
N SER A 212 21.92 -5.68 1.95
CA SER A 212 21.34 -5.55 0.62
C SER A 212 19.85 -5.30 0.74
N LEU A 213 19.31 -4.48 -0.16
CA LEU A 213 17.90 -4.14 -0.24
C LEU A 213 17.47 -4.08 -1.70
N ALA A 214 16.34 -4.70 -2.02
CA ALA A 214 15.66 -4.53 -3.28
C ALA A 214 14.19 -4.18 -3.03
N ALA A 215 13.63 -3.36 -3.90
CA ALA A 215 12.21 -3.05 -3.90
C ALA A 215 11.63 -3.07 -5.31
N THR A 216 10.42 -3.57 -5.44
CA THR A 216 9.60 -3.50 -6.65
C THR A 216 8.31 -2.77 -6.31
N ILE A 217 8.00 -1.71 -7.06
CA ILE A 217 6.78 -0.93 -6.96
C ILE A 217 6.03 -1.10 -8.26
N VAL A 218 4.80 -1.61 -8.19
CA VAL A 218 3.92 -1.76 -9.36
C VAL A 218 2.71 -0.86 -9.14
N ASN A 219 2.55 0.13 -10.00
CA ASN A 219 1.38 0.99 -10.05
C ASN A 219 0.54 0.62 -11.26
N THR A 220 -0.76 0.55 -11.08
CA THR A 220 -1.72 0.44 -12.17
C THR A 220 -2.81 1.46 -11.94
N ALA A 221 -3.25 2.09 -13.01
CA ALA A 221 -4.40 2.98 -13.00
C ALA A 221 -5.36 2.50 -14.08
N GLN A 222 -6.64 2.46 -13.76
CA GLN A 222 -7.71 2.13 -14.71
C GLN A 222 -8.72 3.26 -14.78
N GLU A 223 -9.08 3.67 -15.99
CA GLU A 223 -10.23 4.54 -16.24
C GLU A 223 -11.52 3.72 -16.21
N LYS A 224 -12.53 4.22 -15.48
CA LYS A 224 -13.87 3.62 -15.39
C LYS A 224 -14.97 4.62 -15.70
#